data_AF-A0A9D9GTZ0-F1
#
_entry.id   AF-A0A9D9GTZ0-F1
#
_cell.length_a   1.000
_cell.length_b   1.000
_cell.length_c   1.000
_cell.angle_alpha   90.00
_cell.angle_beta   90.00
_cell.angle_gamma   90.00
#
_symmetry.space_group_name_H-M   'P 1'
#
loop_
_entity.id
_entity.type
_entity.pdbx_description
1 polymer ?
#
loop_
_entity_poly.entity_id
_entity_poly.type
_entity_poly.pdbx_seq_one_letter_code
_entity_poly.pdbx_strand_id
1 'polypeptide(L)'
;MHFTKNISYKLKRLVPALGLAGAAAMMPACDKSDEPIMPQTPPSTTPIEVELYFSVDNFNEIAGDLLYRGPEPFYSPSAKLKDYALQPEISNIYLVPRGTWYQYDTYDIQALYFHTLNPLLKYSPKIRGRGNFVFTPGTASSRDSLWLVEHGWTVNQQMAQNIKSKQR
;
A
#
# COMPACT_ATOMS: atom_id res chain seq x y z
N MET A 1 -20.95 37.78 -6.61
CA MET A 1 -21.49 36.84 -5.60
C MET A 1 -20.31 36.27 -4.83
N HIS A 2 -20.17 36.60 -3.55
CA HIS A 2 -19.10 36.08 -2.69
C HIS A 2 -19.63 34.90 -1.88
N PHE A 3 -19.02 33.74 -2.03
CA PHE A 3 -19.27 32.58 -1.17
C PHE A 3 -18.14 32.47 -0.14
N THR A 4 -18.42 32.93 1.07
CA THR A 4 -17.62 32.62 2.27
C THR A 4 -18.47 31.73 3.16
N LYS A 5 -18.23 30.41 3.12
CA LYS A 5 -18.72 29.49 4.14
C LYS A 5 -17.55 28.62 4.61
N ASN A 6 -16.95 29.02 5.74
CA ASN A 6 -16.04 28.18 6.50
C ASN A 6 -16.85 27.09 7.21
N ILE A 7 -16.68 25.83 6.80
CA ILE A 7 -17.24 24.69 7.52
C ILE A 7 -16.22 24.30 8.59
N SER A 8 -16.57 24.54 9.86
CA SER A 8 -15.76 24.13 11.01
C SER A 8 -16.07 22.67 11.37
N TYR A 9 -15.15 21.76 11.08
CA TYR A 9 -15.27 20.36 11.49
C TYR A 9 -14.87 20.21 12.96
N LYS A 10 -15.85 20.11 13.86
CA LYS A 10 -15.63 19.68 15.25
C LYS A 10 -15.47 18.15 15.28
N LEU A 11 -14.24 17.65 15.08
CA LEU A 11 -13.91 16.26 15.38
C LEU A 11 -13.97 16.05 16.90
N LYS A 12 -15.03 15.40 17.39
CA LYS A 12 -15.08 14.87 18.76
C LYS A 12 -14.14 13.67 18.83
N ARG A 13 -12.97 13.88 19.44
CA ARG A 13 -11.96 12.87 19.72
C ARG A 13 -12.48 11.96 20.85
N LEU A 14 -13.19 10.88 20.50
CA LEU A 14 -13.47 9.80 21.44
C LEU A 14 -12.21 8.95 21.58
N VAL A 15 -11.46 9.20 22.65
CA VAL A 15 -10.36 8.32 23.09
C VAL A 15 -10.99 7.18 23.88
N PRO A 16 -10.87 5.90 23.48
CA PRO A 16 -11.20 4.80 24.36
C PRO A 16 -10.10 4.69 25.41
N ALA A 17 -10.37 5.17 26.63
CA ALA A 17 -9.57 4.84 27.79
C ALA A 17 -9.89 3.39 28.18
N LEU A 18 -9.00 2.44 27.84
CA LEU A 18 -9.08 1.08 28.36
C LEU A 18 -8.79 1.13 29.87
N GLY A 19 -9.81 0.86 30.67
CA GLY A 19 -9.68 0.68 32.11
C GLY A 19 -8.99 -0.64 32.43
N LEU A 20 -7.77 -0.58 32.94
CA LEU A 20 -7.14 -1.69 33.65
C LEU A 20 -7.54 -1.59 35.12
N ALA A 21 -8.66 -2.23 35.46
CA ALA A 21 -9.01 -2.50 36.84
C ALA A 21 -8.04 -3.55 37.38
N GLY A 22 -7.28 -3.17 38.40
CA GLY A 22 -6.38 -4.05 39.13
C GLY A 22 -7.15 -5.14 39.87
N ALA A 23 -6.70 -6.38 39.72
CA ALA A 23 -6.95 -7.45 40.68
C ALA A 23 -5.60 -7.83 41.28
N ALA A 24 -5.39 -7.40 42.53
CA ALA A 24 -4.30 -7.84 43.37
C ALA A 24 -4.50 -9.31 43.76
N ALA A 25 -3.45 -10.12 43.62
CA ALA A 25 -3.28 -11.33 44.40
C ALA A 25 -1.94 -11.20 45.14
N MET A 26 -2.03 -10.87 46.43
CA MET A 26 -0.91 -10.90 47.36
C MET A 26 -0.65 -12.33 47.81
N MET A 27 0.63 -12.74 47.88
CA MET A 27 1.19 -13.44 49.04
C MET A 27 2.71 -13.15 49.15
N PRO A 28 3.24 -12.90 50.36
CA PRO A 28 4.68 -12.76 50.63
C PRO A 28 5.28 -14.04 51.26
N ALA A 29 6.56 -14.35 50.97
CA ALA A 29 7.61 -14.76 51.92
C ALA A 29 8.77 -15.54 51.24
N CYS A 30 9.99 -15.30 51.76
CA CYS A 30 11.30 -15.96 51.61
C CYS A 30 11.35 -17.31 50.89
N ASP A 31 12.36 -17.64 50.08
CA ASP A 31 13.78 -17.64 50.43
C ASP A 31 14.67 -17.75 49.16
N LYS A 32 15.96 -17.45 49.32
CA LYS A 32 17.07 -17.51 48.36
C LYS A 32 16.96 -18.60 47.29
N SER A 33 17.25 -18.24 46.03
CA SER A 33 18.30 -18.84 45.17
C SER A 33 18.23 -18.28 43.76
N ASP A 34 19.39 -17.80 43.31
CA ASP A 34 19.99 -17.83 41.97
C ASP A 34 19.20 -17.49 40.70
N GLU A 35 19.84 -16.54 40.00
CA GLU A 35 19.75 -16.18 38.59
C GLU A 35 18.46 -15.49 38.11
N PRO A 36 18.55 -14.24 37.60
CA PRO A 36 17.46 -13.67 36.84
C PRO A 36 17.35 -14.47 35.54
N ILE A 37 16.36 -15.35 35.44
CA ILE A 37 15.85 -15.84 34.16
C ILE A 37 15.47 -14.57 33.39
N MET A 38 16.35 -14.18 32.46
CA MET A 38 16.06 -13.06 31.59
C MET A 38 14.75 -13.38 30.86
N PRO A 39 13.76 -12.46 30.89
CA PRO A 39 12.54 -12.66 30.12
C PRO A 39 12.95 -12.87 28.67
N GLN A 40 12.62 -14.06 28.14
CA GLN A 40 12.76 -14.37 26.73
C GLN A 40 12.12 -13.23 25.97
N THR A 41 12.90 -12.58 25.11
CA THR A 41 12.43 -11.47 24.29
C THR A 41 11.20 -11.98 23.55
N PRO A 42 10.03 -11.31 23.64
CA PRO A 42 8.87 -11.74 22.88
C PRO A 42 9.28 -11.79 21.40
N PRO A 43 8.80 -12.78 20.61
CA PRO A 43 9.08 -12.82 19.19
C PRO A 43 8.76 -11.43 18.62
N SER A 44 9.72 -10.85 17.90
CA SER A 44 9.53 -9.58 17.23
C SER A 44 8.41 -9.75 16.22
N THR A 45 7.17 -9.48 16.63
CA THR A 45 5.98 -9.49 15.77
C THR A 45 5.95 -8.21 14.95
N THR A 46 7.06 -7.87 14.29
CA THR A 46 7.06 -6.77 13.34
C THR A 46 6.38 -7.27 12.07
N PRO A 47 5.31 -6.60 11.61
CA PRO A 47 4.62 -7.00 10.38
C PRO A 47 5.61 -6.95 9.21
N ILE A 48 5.72 -8.06 8.46
CA ILE A 48 6.62 -8.13 7.31
C ILE A 48 5.93 -7.47 6.13
N GLU A 49 6.60 -6.47 5.56
CA GLU A 49 6.17 -5.80 4.33
C GLU A 49 7.06 -6.25 3.17
N VAL A 50 6.45 -6.53 2.02
CA VAL A 50 7.18 -6.93 0.81
C VAL A 50 6.87 -5.99 -0.33
N GLU A 51 7.88 -5.73 -1.18
CA GLU A 51 7.74 -4.91 -2.39
C GLU A 51 7.96 -5.79 -3.62
N LEU A 52 7.03 -5.71 -4.56
CA LEU A 52 7.10 -6.35 -5.86
C LEU A 52 7.20 -5.27 -6.93
N TYR A 53 8.25 -5.34 -7.73
CA TYR A 53 8.54 -4.30 -8.69
C TYR A 53 8.05 -4.68 -10.09
N PHE A 54 7.54 -3.71 -10.82
CA PHE A 54 7.10 -3.90 -12.20
C PHE A 54 7.39 -2.67 -13.04
N SER A 55 7.48 -2.86 -14.35
CA SER A 55 7.75 -1.81 -15.33
C SER A 55 7.00 -2.13 -16.62
N VAL A 56 7.00 -1.20 -17.58
CA VAL A 56 6.37 -1.42 -18.88
C VAL A 56 6.87 -2.70 -19.56
N ASP A 57 8.16 -3.01 -19.43
CA ASP A 57 8.77 -4.15 -20.11
C ASP A 57 8.70 -5.45 -19.28
N ASN A 58 8.28 -5.37 -18.03
CA ASN A 58 8.30 -6.52 -17.13
C ASN A 58 7.26 -6.43 -16.01
N PHE A 59 6.24 -7.27 -16.14
CA PHE A 59 5.18 -7.46 -15.15
C PHE A 59 5.30 -8.77 -14.36
N ASN A 60 6.32 -9.59 -14.62
CA ASN A 60 6.37 -10.99 -14.19
C ASN A 60 6.37 -11.17 -12.65
N GLU A 61 6.81 -10.16 -11.90
CA GLU A 61 6.75 -10.21 -10.43
C GLU A 61 5.32 -10.08 -9.90
N ILE A 62 4.43 -9.41 -10.61
CA ILE A 62 3.08 -9.09 -10.12
C ILE A 62 1.97 -9.81 -10.89
N ALA A 63 2.18 -10.06 -12.18
CA ALA A 63 1.22 -10.67 -13.09
C ALA A 63 1.74 -12.00 -13.65
N GLY A 64 0.82 -12.95 -13.83
CA GLY A 64 1.03 -14.22 -14.52
C GLY A 64 0.30 -14.21 -15.87
N ASP A 65 -0.44 -15.28 -16.16
CA ASP A 65 -1.09 -15.44 -17.46
C ASP A 65 -2.24 -14.46 -17.68
N LEU A 66 -2.42 -14.05 -18.94
CA LEU A 66 -3.59 -13.34 -19.42
C LEU A 66 -4.77 -14.31 -19.55
N LEU A 67 -5.86 -14.04 -18.85
CA LEU A 67 -7.06 -14.86 -18.79
C LEU A 67 -8.22 -14.20 -19.54
N TYR A 68 -8.97 -15.00 -20.30
CA TYR A 68 -10.15 -14.57 -21.07
C TYR A 68 -11.44 -15.06 -20.41
N ARG A 69 -11.67 -14.66 -19.15
CA ARG A 69 -12.85 -15.08 -18.38
C ARG A 69 -13.84 -13.93 -18.23
N GLY A 70 -14.61 -13.67 -19.29
CA GLY A 70 -15.61 -12.60 -19.32
C GLY A 70 -15.47 -11.71 -20.57
N PRO A 71 -16.11 -10.53 -20.57
CA PRO A 71 -16.09 -9.62 -21.72
C PRO A 71 -14.72 -8.99 -21.95
N GLU A 72 -13.87 -8.92 -20.93
CA GLU A 72 -12.56 -8.26 -20.99
C GLU A 72 -11.46 -9.19 -20.45
N PRO A 73 -10.30 -9.30 -21.12
CA PRO A 73 -9.20 -10.09 -20.63
C PRO A 73 -8.60 -9.47 -19.36
N PHE A 74 -7.96 -10.27 -18.50
CA PHE A 74 -7.24 -9.75 -17.34
C PHE A 74 -6.08 -10.65 -16.95
N TYR A 75 -5.05 -10.06 -16.35
CA TYR A 75 -3.90 -10.80 -15.84
C TYR A 75 -4.23 -11.46 -14.51
N SER A 76 -3.88 -12.75 -14.41
CA SER A 76 -3.85 -13.44 -13.13
C SER A 76 -2.66 -12.96 -12.29
N PRO A 77 -2.68 -13.10 -10.96
CA PRO A 77 -1.49 -12.80 -10.17
C PRO A 77 -0.35 -13.78 -10.46
N SER A 78 0.88 -13.28 -10.40
CA SER A 78 2.10 -14.10 -10.53
C SER A 78 2.15 -15.18 -9.43
N ALA A 79 2.94 -16.25 -9.64
CA ALA A 79 3.17 -17.26 -8.61
C ALA A 79 3.73 -16.64 -7.33
N LYS A 80 4.72 -15.74 -7.46
CA LYS A 80 5.35 -15.04 -6.34
C LYS A 80 4.34 -14.21 -5.53
N LEU A 81 3.45 -13.49 -6.20
CA LEU A 81 2.42 -12.69 -5.53
C LEU A 81 1.41 -13.59 -4.80
N LYS A 82 1.02 -14.73 -5.40
CA LYS A 82 0.15 -15.72 -4.76
C LYS A 82 0.80 -16.30 -3.50
N ASP A 83 2.07 -16.66 -3.59
CA ASP A 83 2.81 -17.22 -2.46
C ASP A 83 2.89 -16.23 -1.29
N TYR A 84 3.21 -14.96 -1.56
CA TYR A 84 3.22 -13.92 -0.53
C TYR A 84 1.83 -13.64 0.05
N ALA A 85 0.77 -13.70 -0.75
CA ALA A 85 -0.58 -13.49 -0.26
C ALA A 85 -1.02 -14.58 0.75
N LEU A 86 -0.50 -15.81 0.62
CA LEU A 86 -0.78 -16.94 1.50
C LEU A 86 0.03 -16.92 2.81
N GLN A 87 1.16 -16.22 2.85
CA GLN A 87 2.02 -16.18 4.04
C GLN A 87 1.39 -15.32 5.16
N PRO A 88 1.12 -15.86 6.35
CA PRO A 88 0.44 -15.13 7.42
C PRO A 88 1.30 -13.99 8.00
N GLU A 89 2.62 -14.14 8.00
CA GLU A 89 3.58 -13.15 8.51
C GLU A 89 3.66 -11.88 7.65
N ILE A 90 3.31 -11.98 6.37
CA ILE A 90 3.27 -10.82 5.47
C ILE A 90 1.97 -10.06 5.70
N SER A 91 2.09 -8.80 6.11
CA SER A 91 0.97 -7.90 6.34
C SER A 91 0.56 -7.16 5.06
N ASN A 92 1.55 -6.64 4.34
CA ASN A 92 1.38 -5.77 3.18
C ASN A 92 2.26 -6.22 2.01
N ILE A 93 1.68 -6.25 0.82
CA ILE A 93 2.35 -6.50 -0.45
C ILE A 93 2.21 -5.25 -1.30
N TYR A 94 3.31 -4.54 -1.50
CA TYR A 94 3.34 -3.30 -2.27
C TYR A 94 3.72 -3.56 -3.71
N LEU A 95 2.85 -3.14 -4.64
CA LEU A 95 3.14 -3.12 -6.06
C LEU A 95 3.82 -1.80 -6.40
N VAL A 96 5.09 -1.85 -6.78
CA VAL A 96 5.92 -0.65 -6.98
C VAL A 96 6.31 -0.48 -8.45
N PRO A 97 5.80 0.55 -9.15
CA PRO A 97 6.19 0.81 -10.52
C PRO A 97 7.64 1.32 -10.55
N ARG A 98 8.41 0.84 -11.52
CA ARG A 98 9.77 1.27 -11.82
C ARG A 98 9.84 1.84 -13.23
N GLY A 99 10.87 2.66 -13.45
CA GLY A 99 11.14 3.28 -14.74
C GLY A 99 10.17 4.40 -15.09
N THR A 100 10.23 4.83 -16.35
CA THR A 100 9.36 5.84 -16.92
C THR A 100 8.20 5.19 -17.66
N TRP A 101 7.03 5.80 -17.54
CA TRP A 101 5.81 5.36 -18.20
C TRP A 101 5.38 6.38 -19.27
N TYR A 102 6.35 7.11 -19.84
CA TYR A 102 6.11 8.18 -20.83
C TYR A 102 5.48 7.68 -22.13
N GLN A 103 5.73 6.42 -22.47
CA GLN A 103 5.19 5.76 -23.65
C GLN A 103 3.73 5.34 -23.51
N TYR A 104 3.18 5.36 -22.30
CA TYR A 104 1.77 5.02 -22.10
C TYR A 104 0.90 6.21 -22.47
N ASP A 105 -0.03 5.99 -23.39
CA ASP A 105 -1.10 6.92 -23.67
C ASP A 105 -2.30 6.73 -22.72
N THR A 106 -3.38 7.47 -22.93
CA THR A 106 -4.59 7.34 -22.09
C THR A 106 -5.21 5.94 -22.16
N TYR A 107 -5.16 5.28 -23.32
CA TYR A 107 -5.68 3.92 -23.49
C TYR A 107 -4.80 2.91 -22.74
N ASP A 108 -3.48 3.03 -22.84
CA ASP A 108 -2.54 2.16 -22.11
C ASP A 108 -2.70 2.27 -20.60
N ILE A 109 -2.91 3.50 -20.08
CA ILE A 109 -3.17 3.74 -18.66
C ILE A 109 -4.46 3.07 -18.21
N GLN A 110 -5.53 3.17 -19.01
CA GLN A 110 -6.79 2.49 -18.72
C GLN A 110 -6.62 0.97 -18.75
N ALA A 111 -5.92 0.43 -19.76
CA ALA A 111 -5.64 -0.99 -19.90
C ALA A 111 -4.83 -1.52 -18.69
N LEU A 112 -3.82 -0.77 -18.24
CA LEU A 112 -3.05 -1.09 -17.05
C LEU A 112 -3.94 -1.21 -15.80
N TYR A 113 -4.85 -0.27 -15.61
CA TYR A 113 -5.81 -0.29 -14.51
C TYR A 113 -6.74 -1.51 -14.61
N PHE A 114 -7.48 -1.63 -15.71
CA PHE A 114 -8.58 -2.58 -15.83
C PHE A 114 -8.10 -4.02 -15.92
N HIS A 115 -7.06 -4.27 -16.71
CA HIS A 115 -6.63 -5.63 -17.02
C HIS A 115 -5.52 -6.11 -16.09
N THR A 116 -4.80 -5.22 -15.40
CA THR A 116 -3.67 -5.60 -14.56
C THR A 116 -3.89 -5.22 -13.09
N LEU A 117 -3.85 -3.94 -12.75
CA LEU A 117 -3.76 -3.51 -11.34
C LEU A 117 -5.03 -3.83 -10.54
N ASN A 118 -6.22 -3.59 -11.09
CA ASN A 118 -7.49 -3.82 -10.40
C ASN A 118 -7.74 -5.32 -10.09
N PRO A 119 -7.56 -6.26 -11.03
CA PRO A 119 -7.58 -7.70 -10.72
C PRO A 119 -6.63 -8.10 -9.60
N LEU A 120 -5.40 -7.58 -9.62
CA LEU A 120 -4.39 -7.91 -8.61
C LEU A 120 -4.77 -7.38 -7.22
N LEU A 121 -5.24 -6.13 -7.12
CA LEU A 121 -5.67 -5.55 -5.86
C LEU A 121 -6.88 -6.28 -5.25
N LYS A 122 -7.77 -6.81 -6.08
CA LYS A 122 -8.92 -7.62 -5.64
C LYS A 122 -8.54 -9.02 -5.16
N TYR A 123 -7.37 -9.51 -5.54
CA TYR A 123 -6.95 -10.88 -5.21
C TYR A 123 -6.74 -11.09 -3.70
N SER A 124 -6.16 -10.11 -3.01
CA SER A 124 -5.92 -10.19 -1.57
C SER A 124 -5.98 -8.81 -0.91
N PRO A 125 -6.59 -8.69 0.29
CA PRO A 125 -6.66 -7.42 1.01
C PRO A 125 -5.28 -6.91 1.47
N LYS A 126 -4.23 -7.74 1.38
CA LYS A 126 -2.83 -7.35 1.69
C LYS A 126 -2.17 -6.52 0.59
N ILE A 127 -2.74 -6.53 -0.62
CA ILE A 127 -2.10 -5.91 -1.79
C ILE A 127 -2.47 -4.43 -1.86
N ARG A 128 -1.46 -3.59 -2.05
CA ARG A 128 -1.59 -2.12 -2.14
C ARG A 128 -0.62 -1.55 -3.17
N GLY A 129 -0.92 -0.36 -3.68
CA GLY A 129 0.02 0.43 -4.44
C GLY A 129 1.03 1.14 -3.56
N ARG A 130 2.24 1.36 -4.09
CA ARG A 130 3.27 2.23 -3.52
C ARG A 130 4.15 2.76 -4.65
N GLY A 131 4.74 3.93 -4.47
CA GLY A 131 5.66 4.53 -5.43
C GLY A 131 4.96 5.41 -6.45
N ASN A 132 5.74 5.94 -7.40
CA ASN A 132 5.28 7.02 -8.29
C ASN A 132 5.25 6.56 -9.75
N PHE A 133 4.08 6.63 -10.37
CA PHE A 133 3.98 6.59 -11.82
C PHE A 133 4.46 7.89 -12.44
N VAL A 134 5.32 7.80 -13.45
CA VAL A 134 5.83 8.94 -14.21
C VAL A 134 5.31 8.83 -15.64
N PHE A 135 4.14 9.40 -15.89
CA PHE A 135 3.52 9.47 -17.21
C PHE A 135 3.91 10.75 -17.93
N THR A 136 3.63 10.80 -19.23
CA THR A 136 3.72 12.05 -19.99
C THR A 136 2.71 13.06 -19.41
N PRO A 137 3.10 14.33 -19.22
CA PRO A 137 2.22 15.31 -18.57
C PRO A 137 0.95 15.54 -19.39
N GLY A 138 -0.21 15.45 -18.72
CA GLY A 138 -1.52 15.59 -19.36
C GLY A 138 -2.10 14.30 -19.95
N THR A 139 -1.33 13.19 -19.99
CA THR A 139 -1.79 11.92 -20.56
C THR A 139 -2.70 11.12 -19.61
N ALA A 140 -2.37 11.13 -18.32
CA ALA A 140 -3.23 10.55 -17.30
C ALA A 140 -4.41 11.48 -17.03
N SER A 141 -5.64 10.99 -17.21
CA SER A 141 -6.83 11.77 -16.87
C SER A 141 -6.90 12.04 -15.37
N SER A 142 -7.66 13.06 -14.96
CA SER A 142 -7.89 13.34 -13.53
C SER A 142 -8.52 12.16 -12.81
N ARG A 143 -9.40 11.42 -13.48
CA ARG A 143 -10.06 10.23 -12.93
C ARG A 143 -9.07 9.10 -12.69
N ASP A 144 -8.22 8.82 -13.68
CA ASP A 144 -7.25 7.72 -13.59
C ASP A 144 -6.16 8.04 -12.55
N SER A 145 -5.71 9.29 -12.53
CA SER A 145 -4.76 9.78 -11.52
C SER A 145 -5.33 9.65 -10.11
N LEU A 146 -6.60 10.03 -9.92
CA LEU A 146 -7.27 9.90 -8.62
C LEU A 146 -7.39 8.44 -8.21
N TRP A 147 -7.78 7.55 -9.13
CA TRP A 147 -7.88 6.12 -8.85
C TRP A 147 -6.53 5.53 -8.39
N LEU A 148 -5.42 5.89 -9.05
CA LEU A 148 -4.08 5.46 -8.64
C LEU A 148 -3.73 5.94 -7.23
N VAL A 149 -4.06 7.20 -6.92
CA VAL A 149 -3.82 7.79 -5.60
C VAL A 149 -4.65 7.12 -4.51
N GLU A 150 -5.92 6.84 -4.78
CA GLU A 150 -6.81 6.12 -3.85
C GLU A 150 -6.27 4.72 -3.48
N HIS A 151 -5.50 4.10 -4.37
CA HIS A 151 -4.94 2.77 -4.18
C HIS A 151 -3.48 2.78 -3.69
N GLY A 152 -2.93 3.96 -3.36
CA GLY A 152 -1.65 4.10 -2.66
C GLY A 152 -0.46 4.51 -3.53
N TRP A 153 -0.65 4.71 -4.84
CA TRP A 153 0.40 5.25 -5.70
C TRP A 153 0.41 6.78 -5.69
N THR A 154 1.47 7.35 -6.24
CA THR A 154 1.55 8.77 -6.59
C THR A 154 1.74 8.91 -8.09
N VAL A 155 1.43 10.07 -8.65
CA VAL A 155 1.52 10.33 -10.09
C VAL A 155 2.29 11.62 -10.32
N ASN A 156 3.30 11.57 -11.19
CA ASN A 156 4.09 12.71 -11.69
C ASN A 156 4.71 13.61 -10.62
N GLN A 157 5.15 13.05 -9.49
CA GLN A 157 5.80 13.84 -8.42
C GLN A 157 7.09 14.55 -8.83
N GLN A 158 7.74 14.14 -9.92
CA GLN A 158 8.97 14.78 -10.43
C GLN A 158 8.76 16.25 -10.83
N MET A 159 7.56 16.65 -11.25
CA MET A 159 7.27 18.05 -11.58
C MET A 159 7.32 18.97 -10.36
N ALA A 160 6.96 18.48 -9.19
CA ALA A 160 6.93 19.29 -7.96
C ALA A 160 8.33 19.66 -7.45
N GLN A 161 9.36 18.87 -7.78
CA GLN A 161 10.74 19.14 -7.33
C GLN A 161 11.49 20.10 -8.26
N ASN A 162 11.24 20.06 -9.58
CA ASN A 162 11.87 20.98 -10.52
C ASN A 162 11.35 22.43 -10.46
N ILE A 163 10.14 22.64 -9.96
CA ILE A 163 9.62 24.00 -9.70
C ILE A 163 10.35 24.65 -8.51
N LYS A 164 10.76 23.86 -7.51
CA LYS A 164 11.50 24.36 -6.33
C LYS A 164 12.97 24.64 -6.61
N SER A 165 13.60 23.94 -7.56
CA SER A 165 15.00 24.16 -7.93
C SER A 165 15.21 25.36 -8.86
N LYS A 166 14.18 25.77 -9.62
CA LYS A 166 14.22 26.98 -10.48
C LYS A 166 13.90 28.30 -9.76
N GLN A 167 13.57 28.26 -8.47
CA GLN A 167 13.31 29.46 -7.65
C GLN A 167 14.47 29.80 -6.70
N ARG A 168 15.68 29.30 -6.97
CA ARG A 168 16.91 29.66 -6.25
C ARG A 168 17.89 30.35 -7.17
#